data_AF-A0A3N5RJE6-F1
#
_entry.id   AF-A0A3N5RJE6-F1
#
_cell.length_a   1.000
_cell.length_b   1.000
_cell.length_c   1.000
_cell.angle_alpha   90.00
_cell.angle_beta   90.00
_cell.angle_gamma   90.00
#
_symmetry.space_group_name_H-M   'P 1'
#
loop_
_entity.id
_entity.type
_entity.pdbx_description
1 polymer ?
#
loop_
_entity_poly.entity_id
_entity_poly.type
_entity_poly.pdbx_seq_one_letter_code
_entity_poly.pdbx_strand_id
1 'polypeptide(L)'
;MKYLLLFVPLALVFSWLHLPPILVFATAAFAVIPLAELMGEATEVFAHRLGPTIGGLLNATLGIAPEVIICVLGLRNGLQNVVKASITGSILANL
;
A
#
# COMPACT_ATOMS: atom_id res chain seq x y z
N MET A 1 1.41 14.93 1.84
CA MET A 1 0.59 13.70 1.77
C MET A 1 -0.48 13.57 2.87
N LYS A 2 -0.29 14.08 4.10
CA LYS A 2 -1.24 13.88 5.21
C LYS A 2 -2.71 14.23 4.93
N TYR A 3 -3.01 15.21 4.07
CA TYR A 3 -4.39 15.52 3.67
C TYR A 3 -5.12 14.36 2.96
N LEU A 4 -4.38 13.46 2.30
CA LEU A 4 -4.94 12.28 1.66
C LEU A 4 -5.50 11.27 2.68
N LEU A 5 -5.15 11.37 3.97
CA LEU A 5 -5.73 10.51 5.01
C LEU A 5 -7.25 10.68 5.13
N LEU A 6 -7.80 11.81 4.70
CA LEU A 6 -9.25 12.02 4.60
C LEU A 6 -9.93 11.02 3.65
N PHE A 7 -9.20 10.46 2.68
CA PHE A 7 -9.73 9.44 1.78
C PHE A 7 -9.91 8.08 2.45
N VAL A 8 -9.28 7.82 3.60
CA VAL A 8 -9.46 6.55 4.35
C VAL A 8 -10.91 6.41 4.84
N PRO A 9 -11.46 7.33 5.67
CA PRO A 9 -12.87 7.23 6.05
C PRO A 9 -13.81 7.39 4.84
N LEU A 10 -13.43 8.19 3.84
CA LEU A 10 -14.23 8.38 2.63
C LEU A 10 -14.40 7.07 1.84
N ALA A 11 -13.31 6.34 1.62
CA ALA A 11 -13.33 5.05 0.92
C ALA A 11 -14.18 4.01 1.65
N LEU A 12 -14.10 3.98 2.99
CA LEU A 12 -14.93 3.10 3.82
C LEU A 12 -16.42 3.45 3.69
N VAL A 13 -16.77 4.74 3.80
CA VAL A 13 -18.16 5.20 3.63
C VAL A 13 -18.67 4.89 2.22
N PHE A 14 -17.85 5.14 1.20
CA PHE A 14 -18.23 4.91 -0.20
C PHE A 14 -18.46 3.42 -0.48
N SER A 15 -17.62 2.56 0.08
CA SER A 15 -17.79 1.12 0.01
C SER A 15 -19.04 0.66 0.77
N TRP A 16 -19.31 1.23 1.96
CA TRP A 16 -20.45 0.84 2.78
C TRP A 16 -21.80 1.25 2.16
N LEU A 17 -21.83 2.41 1.52
CA LEU A 17 -22.99 2.90 0.76
C LEU A 17 -23.14 2.27 -0.62
N HIS A 18 -22.24 1.35 -1.00
CA HIS A 18 -22.25 0.68 -2.31
C HIS A 18 -22.30 1.68 -3.49
N LEU A 19 -21.55 2.78 -3.37
CA LEU A 19 -21.42 3.78 -4.43
C LEU A 19 -20.77 3.18 -5.69
N PRO A 20 -20.86 3.87 -6.85
CA PRO A 20 -20.28 3.40 -8.10
C PRO A 20 -18.84 2.87 -7.93
N PRO A 21 -18.51 1.69 -8.49
CA PRO A 21 -17.21 1.03 -8.25
C PRO A 21 -16.01 1.91 -8.56
N ILE A 22 -16.12 2.79 -9.56
CA ILE A 22 -15.05 3.73 -9.93
C ILE A 22 -14.76 4.74 -8.82
N LEU A 23 -15.77 5.18 -8.07
CA LEU A 23 -15.61 6.11 -6.95
C LEU A 23 -14.98 5.42 -5.75
N VAL A 24 -15.42 4.19 -5.45
CA VAL A 24 -14.82 3.37 -4.39
C VAL A 24 -13.35 3.10 -4.71
N PHE A 25 -13.05 2.72 -5.96
CA PHE A 25 -11.68 2.48 -6.40
C PHE A 25 -10.81 3.74 -6.31
N ALA A 26 -11.28 4.87 -6.84
CA ALA A 26 -10.52 6.12 -6.82
C ALA A 26 -10.23 6.59 -5.39
N THR A 27 -11.23 6.56 -4.51
CA THR A 27 -11.06 6.96 -3.11
C THR A 27 -10.13 6.01 -2.35
N ALA A 28 -10.25 4.69 -2.56
CA ALA A 28 -9.35 3.70 -1.98
C ALA A 28 -7.90 3.88 -2.49
N ALA A 29 -7.70 4.14 -3.78
CA ALA A 29 -6.38 4.37 -4.36
C ALA A 29 -5.69 5.59 -3.72
N PHE A 30 -6.41 6.70 -3.55
CA PHE A 30 -5.88 7.88 -2.85
C PHE A 30 -5.62 7.63 -1.36
N ALA A 31 -6.45 6.81 -0.70
CA ALA A 31 -6.27 6.44 0.70
C ALA A 31 -5.01 5.59 0.93
N VAL A 32 -4.65 4.71 -0.01
CA VAL A 32 -3.47 3.84 0.10
C VAL A 32 -2.17 4.62 0.08
N ILE A 33 -2.08 5.73 -0.67
CA ILE A 33 -0.85 6.54 -0.80
C ILE A 33 -0.26 6.95 0.56
N PRO A 34 -0.96 7.71 1.42
CA PRO A 34 -0.43 8.11 2.72
C PRO A 34 -0.30 6.94 3.71
N LEU A 35 -1.08 5.87 3.55
CA LEU A 35 -0.98 4.69 4.41
C LEU A 35 0.33 3.92 4.15
N ALA A 36 0.72 3.79 2.88
CA ALA A 36 1.97 3.15 2.49
C ALA A 36 3.18 3.95 3.01
N GLU A 37 3.14 5.28 2.89
CA GLU A 37 4.17 6.19 3.42
C GLU A 37 4.30 6.05 4.95
N LEU A 38 3.19 6.12 5.69
CA LEU A 38 3.16 5.95 7.14
C LEU A 38 3.73 4.60 7.59
N MET A 39 3.43 3.54 6.85
CA MET A 39 3.92 2.20 7.15
C MET A 39 5.43 2.09 6.91
N GLY A 40 5.94 2.72 5.86
CA GLY A 40 7.37 2.85 5.59
C GLY A 40 8.10 3.62 6.70
N GLU A 41 7.60 4.80 7.07
CA GLU A 41 8.16 5.61 8.16
C GLU A 41 8.17 4.84 9.49
N ALA A 42 7.06 4.17 9.83
CA ALA A 42 6.97 3.36 11.02
C ALA A 42 8.03 2.23 11.00
N THR A 43 8.17 1.54 9.86
CA THR A 43 9.16 0.47 9.67
C THR A 43 10.57 0.98 9.88
N GLU A 44 10.91 2.15 9.34
CA GLU A 44 12.24 2.76 9.49
C GLU A 44 12.53 3.12 10.95
N VAL A 45 11.57 3.72 11.65
CA VAL A 45 11.70 4.05 13.08
C VAL A 45 11.89 2.80 13.93
N PHE A 46 11.17 1.72 13.64
CA PHE A 46 11.37 0.44 14.34
C PHE A 46 12.72 -0.18 14.00
N ALA A 47 13.10 -0.20 12.72
CA ALA A 47 14.36 -0.76 12.27
C ALA A 47 15.56 -0.06 12.95
N HIS A 48 15.50 1.26 13.09
CA HIS A 48 16.55 2.03 13.75
C HIS A 48 16.72 1.65 15.24
N ARG A 49 15.64 1.29 15.93
CA ARG A 49 15.67 0.90 17.35
C ARG A 49 16.13 -0.54 17.59
N LEU A 50 16.02 -1.42 16.60
CA LEU A 50 16.30 -2.85 16.72
C LEU A 50 17.76 -3.24 16.37
N GLY A 51 18.58 -2.26 15.99
CA GLY A 51 19.96 -2.47 15.58
C GLY A 51 20.12 -2.99 14.15
N PRO A 52 21.34 -3.01 13.59
CA PRO A 52 21.56 -3.17 12.15
C PRO A 52 21.00 -4.45 11.54
N THR A 53 21.19 -5.60 12.21
CA THR A 53 20.79 -6.90 11.66
C THR A 53 19.28 -7.08 11.62
N ILE A 54 18.61 -6.87 12.77
CA ILE A 54 17.16 -7.05 12.88
C ILE A 54 16.42 -5.91 12.15
N GLY A 55 16.94 -4.68 12.23
CA GLY A 55 16.41 -3.55 11.49
C GLY A 55 16.51 -3.72 9.99
N GLY A 56 17.63 -4.26 9.48
CA GLY A 56 17.79 -4.59 8.07
C GLY A 56 16.76 -5.62 7.58
N LEU A 57 16.53 -6.69 8.37
CA LEU A 57 15.50 -7.68 8.07
C LEU A 57 14.08 -7.10 8.09
N LEU A 58 13.78 -6.24 9.08
CA LEU A 58 12.49 -5.58 9.19
C LEU A 58 12.22 -4.67 7.99
N ASN A 59 13.21 -3.86 7.59
CA ASN A 59 13.07 -2.96 6.46
C ASN A 59 12.92 -3.74 5.13
N ALA A 60 13.70 -4.81 4.95
CA ALA A 60 13.60 -5.67 3.77
C ALA A 60 12.25 -6.38 3.63
N THR A 61 11.52 -6.61 4.74
CA THR A 61 10.23 -7.30 4.74
C THR A 61 9.05 -6.34 4.76
N LEU A 62 9.04 -5.36 5.69
CA LEU A 62 7.93 -4.44 5.87
C LEU A 62 8.03 -3.18 5.00
N GLY A 63 9.21 -2.81 4.53
CA GLY A 63 9.38 -1.62 3.67
C GLY A 63 8.62 -1.74 2.34
N ILE A 64 8.48 -2.95 1.81
CA ILE A 64 7.70 -3.25 0.60
C ILE A 64 6.33 -3.88 0.89
N ALA A 65 5.98 -4.06 2.17
CA ALA A 65 4.78 -4.80 2.52
C ALA A 65 3.46 -4.18 2.00
N PRO A 66 3.28 -2.85 1.82
CA PRO A 66 2.06 -2.33 1.19
C PRO A 66 1.85 -2.87 -0.23
N GLU A 67 2.93 -2.95 -1.02
CA GLU A 67 2.89 -3.50 -2.39
C GLU A 67 2.59 -5.00 -2.36
N VAL A 68 3.24 -5.76 -1.47
CA VAL A 68 3.02 -7.20 -1.33
C VAL A 68 1.58 -7.51 -0.91
N ILE A 69 0.99 -6.73 0.00
CA ILE A 69 -0.41 -6.89 0.44
C ILE A 69 -1.37 -6.74 -0.75
N ILE A 70 -1.19 -5.70 -1.57
CA ILE A 70 -2.02 -5.47 -2.76
C ILE A 70 -1.84 -6.59 -3.78
N CYS A 71 -0.61 -7.03 -4.03
CA CYS A 71 -0.31 -8.14 -4.93
C CYS A 71 -0.99 -9.43 -4.47
N VAL A 72 -0.89 -9.79 -3.19
CA VAL A 72 -1.52 -10.99 -2.63
C VAL A 72 -3.04 -10.90 -2.75
N LEU A 73 -3.64 -9.75 -2.41
CA LEU A 73 -5.09 -9.57 -2.55
C LEU A 73 -5.54 -9.65 -4.02
N GLY A 74 -4.78 -9.07 -4.94
CA GLY A 74 -5.03 -9.17 -6.38
C GLY A 74 -4.98 -10.61 -6.87
N LEU A 75 -3.96 -11.37 -6.47
CA LEU A 75 -3.84 -12.81 -6.81
C LEU A 75 -5.02 -13.62 -6.26
N ARG A 76 -5.44 -13.36 -5.01
CA ARG A 76 -6.62 -14.02 -4.41
C ARG A 76 -7.92 -13.71 -5.14
N ASN A 77 -8.00 -12.57 -5.83
CA ASN A 77 -9.14 -12.18 -6.67
C ASN A 77 -8.96 -12.55 -8.16
N GLY A 78 -7.96 -13.35 -8.51
CA GLY A 78 -7.71 -13.78 -9.90
C GLY A 78 -7.14 -12.67 -10.81
N LEU A 79 -6.69 -11.54 -10.25
CA LEU A 79 -6.20 -10.38 -11.01
C LEU A 79 -4.72 -10.50 -11.40
N GLN A 80 -4.32 -11.65 -11.96
CA GLN A 80 -2.90 -11.94 -12.25
C GLN A 80 -2.25 -10.93 -13.19
N ASN A 81 -2.99 -10.45 -14.21
CA ASN A 81 -2.48 -9.46 -15.15
C ASN A 81 -2.23 -8.10 -14.48
N VAL A 82 -3.09 -7.71 -13.54
CA VAL A 82 -2.94 -6.46 -12.76
C VAL A 82 -1.71 -6.57 -11.86
N VAL A 83 -1.52 -7.72 -11.20
CA VAL A 83 -0.36 -7.96 -10.32
C VAL A 83 0.95 -7.90 -11.13
N LYS A 84 1.01 -8.55 -12.29
CA LYS A 84 2.19 -8.46 -13.17
C LYS A 84 2.46 -7.03 -13.62
N ALA A 85 1.43 -6.32 -14.06
CA ALA A 85 1.55 -4.92 -14.48
C ALA A 85 2.03 -4.02 -13.33
N SER A 86 1.53 -4.24 -12.11
CA SER A 86 1.95 -3.49 -10.91
C SER A 86 3.44 -3.69 -10.61
N ILE A 87 3.91 -4.94 -10.59
CA ILE A 87 5.32 -5.26 -10.34
C ILE A 87 6.21 -4.66 -11.43
N THR A 88 5.83 -4.78 -12.70
CA THR A 88 6.55 -4.14 -13.80
C THR A 88 6.59 -2.63 -13.64
N GLY A 89 5.48 -2.00 -13.25
CA GLY A 89 5.42 -0.57 -12.97
C GLY A 89 6.34 -0.14 -11.82
N SER A 90 6.38 -0.91 -10.73
CA SER A 90 7.26 -0.66 -9.57
C SER A 90 8.74 -0.72 -9.95
N ILE A 91 9.13 -1.70 -10.78
CA ILE A 91 10.50 -1.79 -11.31
C ILE A 91 10.81 -0.56 -12.17
N LEU A 92 9.91 -0.17 -13.08
CA LEU A 92 10.11 1.00 -13.94
C LEU A 92 10.19 2.32 -13.16
N ALA A 93 9.44 2.45 -12.08
CA ALA A 93 9.42 3.66 -11.26
C ALA A 93 10.69 3.84 -10.39
N ASN A 94 11.40 2.74 -10.10
CA ASN A 94 12.62 2.73 -9.28
C ASN A 94 13.92 2.77 -10.11
N LEU A 95 13.83 2.73 -11.45
CA LEU A 95 14.94 2.97 -12.37
C LEU A 95 15.14 4.48 -12.62
#